data_AF-A0A7C6X6V6-F1
#
_entry.id   AF-A0A7C6X6V6-F1
#
_cell.length_a   1.000
_cell.length_b   1.000
_cell.length_c   1.000
_cell.angle_alpha   90.00
_cell.angle_beta   90.00
_cell.angle_gamma   90.00
#
_symmetry.space_group_name_H-M   'P 1'
#
loop_
_entity.id
_entity.type
_entity.pdbx_description
1 polymer ?
#
loop_
_entity_poly.entity_id
_entity_poly.type
_entity_poly.pdbx_seq_one_letter_code
_entity_poly.pdbx_strand_id
1 'polypeptide(L)' 'MSKKARWIQHTHIFRKDEYECSACGYYADKPYVTCPNCGTPMKGSKYDPSWVDEMEMIDAIFDD' A
#
# COMPACT_ATOMS: atom_id res chain seq x y z
N MET A 1 0.04 -21.69 -12.79
CA MET A 1 0.34 -20.28 -12.44
C MET A 1 -0.14 -19.98 -11.03
N SER A 2 0.75 -19.66 -10.09
CA SER A 2 0.35 -19.16 -8.77
C SER A 2 -0.25 -17.76 -8.95
N LYS A 3 -1.57 -17.63 -8.82
CA LYS A 3 -2.26 -16.34 -8.88
C LYS A 3 -1.83 -15.50 -7.67
N LYS A 4 -0.88 -14.58 -7.87
CA LYS A 4 -0.44 -13.64 -6.85
C LYS A 4 -1.48 -12.52 -6.78
N ALA A 5 -2.18 -12.38 -5.67
CA ALA A 5 -3.05 -11.23 -5.43
C ALA A 5 -2.26 -10.09 -4.78
N ARG A 6 -2.67 -8.86 -5.08
CA ARG A 6 -2.15 -7.63 -4.47
C ARG A 6 -3.29 -6.72 -4.07
N TRP A 7 -3.06 -5.92 -3.04
CA TRP A 7 -3.94 -4.82 -2.67
C TRP A 7 -3.66 -3.63 -3.58
N ILE A 8 -4.71 -3.08 -4.17
CA ILE A 8 -4.68 -1.85 -4.95
C ILE A 8 -5.08 -0.74 -3.97
N GLN A 9 -4.14 0.13 -3.63
CA GLN A 9 -4.40 1.24 -2.71
C GLN A 9 -5.01 2.40 -3.49
N HIS A 10 -6.20 2.82 -3.09
CA HIS A 10 -6.91 3.98 -3.59
C HIS A 10 -6.68 5.09 -2.56
N THR A 11 -5.69 5.93 -2.81
CA THR A 11 -5.38 7.06 -1.97
C THR A 11 -6.38 8.17 -2.23
N HIS A 12 -7.13 8.57 -1.21
CA HIS A 12 -8.08 9.66 -1.31
C HIS A 12 -7.50 10.90 -0.64
N ILE A 13 -7.34 11.97 -1.42
CA ILE A 13 -6.83 13.28 -0.97
C ILE A 13 -7.56 13.84 0.27
N PHE A 14 -8.84 13.50 0.45
CA PHE A 14 -9.70 14.01 1.52
C PHE A 14 -10.39 12.91 2.34
N ARG A 15 -10.12 11.62 2.08
CA ARG A 15 -10.77 10.49 2.76
C ARG A 15 -9.75 9.42 3.11
N LYS A 16 -10.14 8.46 3.95
CA LYS A 16 -9.30 7.30 4.28
C LYS A 16 -8.97 6.51 3.01
N ASP A 17 -7.75 6.00 2.95
CA ASP A 17 -7.30 5.11 1.89
C ASP A 17 -8.11 3.82 1.88
N GLU A 18 -8.51 3.38 0.68
CA GLU A 18 -9.25 2.14 0.47
C GLU A 18 -8.34 1.13 -0.24
N TYR A 19 -8.39 -0.14 0.17
CA TYR A 19 -7.55 -1.20 -0.40
C TYR A 19 -8.42 -2.22 -1.13
N GLU A 20 -8.33 -2.25 -2.45
CA GLU A 20 -9.09 -3.19 -3.29
C GLU A 20 -8.28 -4.47 -3.57
N CYS A 21 -8.92 -5.62 -3.42
CA CYS A 21 -8.33 -6.92 -3.74
C CYS A 21 -8.33 -7.14 -5.26
N SER A 22 -7.14 -7.20 -5.87
CA SER A 22 -7.01 -7.46 -7.32
C SER A 22 -7.49 -8.84 -7.79
N ALA A 23 -7.83 -9.76 -6.88
CA ALA A 23 -8.30 -11.12 -7.22
C ALA A 23 -9.82 -11.27 -7.19
N CYS A 24 -10.52 -10.56 -6.30
CA CYS A 24 -11.97 -10.68 -6.13
C CYS A 24 -12.72 -9.34 -6.09
N GLY A 25 -12.02 -8.20 -6.11
CA GLY A 25 -12.63 -6.86 -6.03
C GLY A 25 -13.13 -6.47 -4.64
N TYR A 26 -12.72 -7.17 -3.57
CA TYR A 26 -13.10 -6.82 -2.20
C TYR A 26 -12.36 -5.57 -1.71
N TYR A 27 -13.09 -4.60 -1.13
CA TYR A 27 -12.52 -3.42 -0.50
C TYR A 27 -12.27 -3.65 0.99
N ALA A 28 -11.07 -3.34 1.45
CA ALA A 28 -10.65 -3.37 2.84
C ALA A 28 -10.15 -1.98 3.27
N ASP A 29 -10.35 -1.63 4.54
CA ASP A 29 -9.79 -0.39 5.12
C ASP A 29 -8.28 -0.50 5.40
N LYS A 30 -7.74 -1.72 5.43
CA LYS A 30 -6.35 -2.02 5.73
C LYS A 30 -5.79 -3.12 4.82
N PRO A 31 -4.48 -3.13 4.55
CA PRO A 31 -3.83 -4.19 3.81
C PRO A 31 -3.65 -5.43 4.71
N TYR A 32 -4.56 -6.39 4.60
CA TYR A 32 -4.45 -7.67 5.31
C TYR A 32 -3.47 -8.62 4.62
N VAL A 33 -2.82 -9.51 5.39
CA VAL A 33 -1.92 -10.55 4.81
C VAL A 33 -2.69 -11.53 3.91
N THR A 34 -3.98 -11.71 4.18
CA THR A 34 -4.86 -12.57 3.39
C THR A 34 -6.18 -11.84 3.18
N CYS A 35 -6.71 -11.91 1.97
CA CYS A 35 -8.03 -11.39 1.63
C CYS A 35 -9.12 -12.14 2.42
N PRO A 36 -9.94 -11.48 3.27
CA PRO A 36 -10.96 -12.17 4.07
C PRO A 36 -12.11 -12.73 3.23
N ASN A 37 -12.38 -12.13 2.07
CA ASN A 37 -13.44 -12.58 1.17
C ASN A 37 -13.02 -13.80 0.32
N CYS A 38 -11.78 -13.79 -0.19
CA CYS A 38 -11.30 -14.72 -1.19
C CYS A 38 -10.24 -15.70 -0.69
N GLY A 39 -9.75 -15.53 0.54
CA GLY A 39 -8.70 -16.36 1.13
C GLY A 39 -7.34 -16.29 0.42
N THR A 40 -7.16 -15.37 -0.54
CA THR A 40 -5.92 -15.32 -1.32
C THR A 40 -4.83 -14.62 -0.53
N PRO A 41 -3.63 -15.22 -0.39
CA PRO A 41 -2.51 -14.60 0.29
C PRO A 41 -2.04 -13.38 -0.50
N MET A 42 -2.08 -12.24 0.16
CA MET A 42 -1.70 -10.93 -0.37
C MET A 42 -0.26 -10.67 0.02
N LYS A 43 0.55 -10.23 -0.94
CA LYS A 43 1.90 -9.76 -0.62
C LYS A 43 1.76 -8.37 0.03
N GLY A 44 1.87 -8.32 1.36
CA GLY A 44 1.59 -7.13 2.18
C GLY A 44 2.26 -5.86 1.64
N SER A 45 1.52 -4.75 1.71
CA SER A 45 1.94 -3.46 1.15
C SER A 45 3.24 -2.99 1.78
N LYS A 46 4.16 -2.56 0.91
CA LYS A 46 5.35 -1.78 1.25
C LYS A 46 4.92 -0.43 1.84
N TYR A 47 4.56 -0.34 3.10
CA TYR A 47 4.86 0.90 3.82
C TYR A 47 6.31 0.74 4.29
N ASP A 48 7.23 1.13 3.41
CA ASP A 48 8.66 1.17 3.68
C ASP A 48 8.98 2.63 4.05
N PRO A 49 9.07 2.97 5.35
CA PRO A 49 9.31 4.36 5.80
C PRO A 49 10.66 4.95 5.35
N SER A 50 11.47 4.20 4.61
CA SER A 50 12.75 4.66 4.04
C SER A 50 12.62 5.82 3.04
N TRP A 51 11.42 6.10 2.49
CA TRP A 51 11.21 7.25 1.60
C TRP A 51 11.16 8.60 2.35
N VAL A 52 10.97 8.58 3.67
CA VAL A 52 10.90 9.78 4.52
C VAL A 52 12.32 10.29 4.83
N ASP A 53 13.27 9.38 5.06
CA ASP A 53 14.68 9.69 5.35
C ASP A 53 15.38 10.40 4.19
N GLU A 54 15.04 10.10 2.94
CA GLU A 54 15.69 10.77 1.79
C GLU A 54 15.27 12.23 1.65
N MET A 55 14.12 12.65 2.19
CA MET A 55 13.63 14.03 2.07
C MET A 55 14.32 15.00 3.06
N GLU A 56 14.67 14.52 4.26
CA GLU A 56 15.43 15.32 5.23
C GLU A 56 16.88 15.58 4.77
N MET A 57 17.42 14.74 3.87
CA MET A 57 18.76 14.93 3.33
C MET A 57 18.85 16.00 2.24
N ILE A 58 17.78 16.22 1.48
CA ILE A 58 17.75 17.17 0.35
C ILE A 58 17.65 18.62 0.82
N ASP A 59 16.86 18.90 1.86
CA ASP A 59 16.71 20.26 2.40
C ASP A 59 17.99 20.80 3.04
N ALA A 60 18.88 19.92 3.52
CA ALA A 60 20.17 20.31 4.08
C ALA A 60 21.23 20.70 3.02
N ILE A 61 20.97 20.46 1.73
CA ILE A 61 21.92 20.71 0.62
C ILE A 61 21.64 22.04 -0.10
N PHE A 62 20.45 22.61 0.04
CA PHE A 62 20.03 23.85 -0.66
C PHE A 62 20.16 25.14 0.18
N ASP A 63 20.81 25.09 1.34
CA ASP A 63 21.17 26.27 2.15
C ASP A 63 22.66 26.64 1.93
N ASP A 64 23.00 27.05 0.71
CA ASP A 64 24.19 27.86 0.34
C ASP A 64 23.82 28.70 -0.90
#